data_AF-A0A7Z8K1C7-F1
#
_entry.id   AF-A0A7Z8K1C7-F1
#
_cell.length_a   1.000
_cell.length_b   1.000
_cell.length_c   1.000
_cell.angle_alpha   90.00
_cell.angle_beta   90.00
_cell.angle_gamma   90.00
#
_symmetry.space_group_name_H-M   'P 1'
#
loop_
_entity.id
_entity.type
_entity.pdbx_description
1 polymer ?
#
loop_
_entity_poly.entity_id
_entity_poly.type
_entity_poly.pdbx_seq_one_letter_code
_entity_poly.pdbx_strand_id
1 'polypeptide(L)'
;MLGMRVDTDKLRSAADRLDAIGGDIAGPTAAAALSRTGEYGGAALQSAARTFLDSWTQGLRLAGEAPAELAAGVRENAGTYDEIDASVADSFRQLQQYDPVLLDELLE
;
A
#
# COMPACT_ATOMS: atom_id res chain seq x y z
N MET A 1 -1.57 19.20 -25.36
CA MET A 1 -0.77 18.80 -24.18
C MET A 1 -1.23 17.41 -23.77
N LEU A 2 -0.48 16.34 -24.09
CA LEU A 2 -0.86 14.96 -23.76
C LEU A 2 -0.71 14.77 -22.23
N GLY A 3 -1.83 14.85 -21.52
CA GLY A 3 -1.87 14.52 -20.09
C GLY A 3 -1.36 13.09 -19.89
N MET A 4 -0.32 12.93 -19.07
CA MET A 4 0.10 11.61 -18.60
C MET A 4 -1.06 11.00 -17.82
N ARG A 5 -1.84 10.15 -18.47
CA ARG A 5 -2.85 9.33 -17.80
C ARG A 5 -2.12 8.43 -16.82
N VAL A 6 -2.38 8.62 -15.53
CA VAL A 6 -1.82 7.76 -14.49
C VAL A 6 -2.60 6.45 -14.50
N ASP A 7 -1.88 5.34 -14.56
CA ASP A 7 -2.47 4.00 -14.51
C ASP A 7 -2.77 3.65 -13.04
N THR A 8 -3.95 4.05 -12.58
CA THR A 8 -4.37 3.88 -11.18
C THR A 8 -4.55 2.41 -10.81
N ASP A 9 -4.78 1.52 -11.78
CA ASP A 9 -4.82 0.06 -11.56
C ASP A 9 -3.43 -0.51 -11.24
N LYS A 10 -2.37 0.00 -11.88
CA LYS A 10 -1.00 -0.36 -11.48
C LYS A 10 -0.66 0.12 -10.07
N LEU A 11 -1.13 1.30 -9.67
CA LEU A 11 -0.95 1.79 -8.30
C LEU A 11 -1.66 0.87 -7.29
N ARG A 12 -2.92 0.51 -7.54
CA ARG A 12 -3.66 -0.45 -6.70
C ARG A 12 -2.95 -1.81 -6.61
N SER A 13 -2.49 -2.34 -7.74
CA SER A 13 -1.74 -3.60 -7.76
C SER A 13 -0.42 -3.51 -6.98
N ALA A 14 0.27 -2.37 -7.01
CA ALA A 14 1.46 -2.13 -6.20
C ALA A 14 1.13 -2.07 -4.70
N ALA A 15 0.02 -1.44 -4.31
CA ALA A 15 -0.45 -1.42 -2.93
C ALA A 15 -0.80 -2.83 -2.42
N ASP A 16 -1.47 -3.65 -3.23
CA ASP A 16 -1.80 -5.03 -2.84
C ASP A 16 -0.55 -5.89 -2.63
N ARG A 17 0.50 -5.67 -3.42
CA ARG A 17 1.80 -6.33 -3.23
C ARG A 17 2.48 -5.88 -1.94
N LEU A 18 2.40 -4.61 -1.59
CA LEU A 18 2.97 -4.07 -0.35
C LEU A 18 2.25 -4.64 0.88
N ASP A 19 0.93 -4.76 0.85
CA ASP A 19 0.16 -5.42 1.91
C ASP A 19 0.53 -6.89 2.06
N ALA A 20 0.66 -7.62 0.95
CA ALA A 20 1.09 -9.02 0.98
C ALA A 20 2.47 -9.17 1.61
N ILE A 21 3.43 -8.31 1.25
CA ILE A 21 4.78 -8.29 1.84
C ILE A 21 4.71 -7.97 3.34
N GLY A 22 3.90 -6.99 3.75
CA GLY A 22 3.71 -6.65 5.15
C GLY A 22 3.15 -7.84 5.95
N GLY A 23 2.17 -8.55 5.38
CA GLY A 23 1.60 -9.77 5.94
C GLY A 23 2.61 -10.92 6.05
N ASP A 24 3.46 -11.12 5.04
CA ASP A 24 4.51 -12.15 5.06
C ASP A 24 5.58 -11.85 6.12
N ILE A 25 5.97 -10.58 6.30
CA ILE A 25 6.95 -10.15 7.30
C ILE A 25 6.39 -10.30 8.72
N ALA A 26 5.19 -9.79 8.96
CA ALA A 26 4.52 -9.91 10.26
C ALA A 26 3.99 -11.34 10.55
N GLY A 27 4.02 -12.21 9.53
CA GLY A 27 3.42 -13.53 9.53
C GLY A 27 4.19 -14.63 10.28
N PRO A 28 4.03 -15.91 9.87
CA PRO A 28 4.15 -17.11 10.71
C PRO A 28 5.49 -17.39 11.42
N THR A 29 6.52 -16.59 11.15
CA THR A 29 7.84 -16.66 11.80
C THR A 29 7.74 -16.48 13.32
N ALA A 30 6.79 -15.68 13.82
CA ALA A 30 6.56 -15.50 15.26
C ALA A 30 5.98 -16.76 15.94
N ALA A 31 5.02 -17.44 15.30
CA ALA A 31 4.34 -18.61 15.86
C ALA A 31 5.22 -19.87 15.87
N ALA A 32 6.03 -20.08 14.83
CA ALA A 32 6.91 -21.24 14.74
C ALA A 32 8.04 -21.21 15.79
N ALA A 33 8.53 -20.02 16.13
CA ALA A 33 9.67 -19.87 17.02
C ALA A 33 9.32 -20.07 18.51
N LEU A 34 8.05 -19.85 18.91
CA LEU A 34 7.55 -20.13 20.27
C LEU A 34 7.47 -21.63 20.59
N SER A 35 7.28 -22.47 19.57
CA SER A 35 6.97 -23.90 19.74
C SER A 35 8.10 -24.75 20.37
N ARG A 36 9.33 -24.24 20.44
CA ARG A 36 10.51 -25.01 20.92
C ARG A 36 11.15 -24.47 22.20
N THR A 37 10.53 -23.47 22.83
CA THR A 37 11.14 -22.79 24.00
C THR A 37 11.35 -23.69 25.22
N GLY A 38 10.53 -24.74 25.38
CA GLY A 38 10.66 -25.71 26.47
C GLY A 38 11.89 -26.62 26.37
N GLU A 39 12.56 -26.66 25.22
CA GLU A 39 13.71 -27.55 24.96
C GLU A 39 15.06 -26.90 25.29
N TYR A 40 15.11 -25.58 25.53
CA TYR A 40 16.36 -24.83 25.75
C TYR A 40 17.03 -25.07 27.11
N GLY A 41 16.67 -26.12 27.85
CA GLY A 41 17.30 -26.47 29.13
C GLY A 41 16.73 -25.70 30.32
N GLY A 42 17.61 -25.17 31.19
CA GLY A 42 17.24 -24.58 32.48
C GLY A 42 16.40 -23.29 32.37
N ALA A 43 15.73 -22.91 33.46
CA ALA A 43 14.77 -21.80 33.51
C ALA A 43 15.32 -20.46 32.98
N ALA A 44 16.61 -20.17 33.18
CA ALA A 44 17.25 -18.95 32.68
C ALA A 44 17.30 -18.91 31.14
N LEU A 45 17.60 -20.04 30.49
CA LEU A 45 17.65 -20.14 29.02
C LEU A 45 16.25 -20.06 28.41
N GLN A 46 15.26 -20.70 29.05
CA GLN A 46 13.86 -20.57 28.64
C GLN A 46 13.34 -19.13 28.74
N SER A 47 13.71 -18.42 29.82
CA SER A 47 13.37 -17.01 30.01
C SER A 47 14.01 -16.13 28.94
N ALA A 48 15.31 -16.29 28.69
CA ALA A 48 16.02 -15.55 27.65
C ALA A 48 15.43 -15.80 26.24
N ALA A 49 15.07 -17.06 25.95
CA ALA A 49 14.40 -17.42 24.70
C ALA A 49 13.06 -16.71 24.54
N ARG A 50 12.22 -16.64 25.59
CA ARG A 50 10.95 -15.90 25.55
C ARG A 50 11.17 -14.41 25.27
N THR A 51 12.08 -13.76 26.00
CA THR A 51 12.38 -12.33 25.80
C THR A 51 12.86 -12.04 24.37
N PHE A 52 13.73 -12.90 23.82
CA PHE A 52 14.17 -12.79 22.44
C PHE A 52 12.99 -12.90 21.47
N LEU A 53 12.13 -13.90 21.66
CA LEU A 53 10.99 -14.14 20.78
C LEU A 53 9.96 -13.01 20.82
N ASP A 54 9.68 -12.46 22.00
CA ASP A 54 8.81 -11.31 22.16
C ASP A 54 9.38 -10.11 21.40
N SER A 55 10.67 -9.81 21.60
CA SER A 55 11.36 -8.71 20.92
C SER A 55 11.41 -8.89 19.40
N TRP A 56 11.68 -10.12 18.94
CA TRP A 56 11.72 -10.49 17.53
C TRP A 56 10.35 -10.34 16.88
N THR A 57 9.30 -10.85 17.53
CA THR A 57 7.91 -10.74 17.05
C THR A 57 7.46 -9.29 16.97
N GLN A 58 7.83 -8.48 17.97
CA GLN A 58 7.57 -7.05 17.94
C GLN A 58 8.29 -6.36 16.77
N GLY A 59 9.56 -6.70 16.52
CA GLY A 59 10.32 -6.18 15.39
C GLY A 59 9.71 -6.54 14.04
N LEU A 60 9.27 -7.80 13.87
CA LEU A 60 8.59 -8.25 12.65
C LEU A 60 7.26 -7.52 12.43
N ARG A 61 6.47 -7.30 13.49
CA ARG A 61 5.21 -6.54 13.39
C ARG A 61 5.47 -5.12 12.92
N LEU A 62 6.42 -4.41 13.54
CA LEU A 62 6.80 -3.05 13.13
C LEU A 62 7.33 -3.01 11.69
N ALA A 63 8.10 -4.02 11.28
CA ALA A 63 8.60 -4.12 9.91
C ALA A 63 7.48 -4.40 8.89
N GLY A 64 6.41 -5.10 9.28
CA GLY A 64 5.23 -5.32 8.45
C GLY A 64 4.28 -4.12 8.38
N GLU A 65 4.29 -3.24 9.39
CA GLU A 65 3.49 -2.01 9.41
C GLU A 65 3.94 -1.02 8.32
N ALA A 66 5.24 -0.88 8.07
CA ALA A 66 5.77 0.07 7.08
C ALA A 66 5.30 -0.20 5.62
N PRO A 67 5.33 -1.43 5.09
CA PRO A 67 4.70 -1.75 3.81
C PRO A 67 3.19 -1.45 3.77
N ALA A 68 2.46 -1.70 4.86
CA ALA A 68 1.03 -1.43 4.92
C ALA A 68 0.72 0.08 4.88
N GLU A 69 1.52 0.90 5.56
CA GLU A 69 1.43 2.37 5.47
C GLU A 69 1.71 2.87 4.05
N LEU A 70 2.75 2.33 3.39
CA LEU A 70 3.05 2.64 1.99
C LEU A 70 1.91 2.20 1.06
N ALA A 71 1.31 1.04 1.28
CA ALA A 71 0.16 0.56 0.52
C ALA A 71 -1.03 1.52 0.64
N ALA A 72 -1.33 2.00 1.85
CA ALA A 72 -2.38 2.98 2.08
C ALA A 72 -2.13 4.28 1.30
N GLY A 73 -0.92 4.84 1.38
CA GLY A 73 -0.56 6.06 0.64
C GLY A 73 -0.61 5.88 -0.89
N VAL A 74 -0.25 4.71 -1.40
CA VAL A 74 -0.37 4.41 -2.83
C VAL A 74 -1.85 4.34 -3.26
N ARG A 75 -2.74 3.77 -2.45
CA ARG A 75 -4.19 3.75 -2.73
C ARG A 75 -4.81 5.13 -2.70
N GLU A 76 -4.42 5.96 -1.74
CA GLU A 76 -4.87 7.36 -1.64
C GLU A 76 -4.47 8.16 -2.88
N ASN A 77 -3.22 8.00 -3.33
CA ASN A 77 -2.76 8.64 -4.57
C ASN A 77 -3.54 8.14 -5.80
N ALA A 78 -3.81 6.84 -5.89
CA ALA A 78 -4.63 6.29 -6.96
C ALA A 78 -6.04 6.90 -6.98
N GLY A 79 -6.67 7.09 -5.81
CA GLY A 79 -7.96 7.77 -5.69
C GLY A 79 -7.89 9.23 -6.14
N THR A 80 -6.86 9.96 -5.70
CA THR A 80 -6.65 11.36 -6.11
C THR A 80 -6.53 11.50 -7.63
N TYR A 81 -5.81 10.61 -8.30
CA TYR A 81 -5.69 10.63 -9.75
C TYR A 81 -7.01 10.33 -10.47
N ASP A 82 -7.81 9.38 -9.96
CA ASP A 82 -9.14 9.11 -10.53
C ASP A 82 -10.09 10.32 -10.39
N GLU A 83 -10.04 11.04 -9.27
CA GLU A 83 -10.82 12.25 -9.05
C GLU A 83 -10.41 13.38 -10.00
N ILE A 84 -9.11 13.56 -10.23
CA ILE A 84 -8.58 14.52 -11.19
C ILE A 84 -9.03 14.16 -12.61
N ASP A 85 -8.88 12.89 -13.02
CA ASP A 85 -9.30 12.41 -14.34
C ASP A 85 -10.80 12.60 -14.55
N ALA A 86 -11.63 12.33 -13.53
CA ALA A 86 -13.07 12.55 -13.59
C ALA A 86 -13.43 14.04 -13.73
N SER A 87 -12.76 14.91 -12.98
CA SER A 87 -12.95 16.37 -13.03
C SER A 87 -12.56 16.96 -14.39
N VAL A 88 -11.44 16.51 -14.95
CA VAL A 88 -11.00 16.89 -16.31
C VAL A 88 -12.01 16.43 -17.35
N ALA A 89 -12.46 15.17 -17.27
CA ALA A 89 -13.45 14.62 -18.20
C ALA A 89 -14.81 15.36 -18.11
N ASP A 90 -15.21 15.78 -16.91
CA ASP A 90 -16.44 16.57 -16.72
C ASP A 90 -16.31 17.97 -17.31
N SER A 91 -15.17 18.63 -17.08
CA SER A 91 -14.86 19.94 -17.67
C SER A 91 -14.90 19.90 -19.21
N PHE A 92 -14.34 18.86 -19.82
CA PHE A 92 -14.42 18.65 -21.27
C PHE A 92 -15.86 18.42 -21.76
N ARG A 93 -16.66 17.63 -21.04
CA ARG A 93 -18.08 17.41 -21.38
C ARG A 93 -18.90 18.70 -21.29
N GLN A 94 -18.65 19.53 -20.28
CA GLN A 94 -19.33 20.83 -20.14
C GLN A 94 -18.95 21.76 -21.31
N LEU A 95 -17.67 21.87 -21.67
CA LEU A 95 -17.23 22.68 -22.82
C LEU A 95 -17.90 22.26 -24.13
N GLN A 96 -18.05 20.96 -24.38
CA GLN A 96 -18.74 20.43 -25.56
C GLN A 96 -20.24 20.74 -25.58
N GLN A 97 -20.87 20.97 -24.43
CA GLN A 97 -22.29 21.31 -24.33
C GLN A 97 -22.58 22.81 -24.52
N TYR A 98 -21.60 23.68 -24.24
CA TYR A 98 -21.80 25.12 -24.29
C TYR A 98 -21.51 25.75 -25.66
N ASP A 99 -20.80 25.10 -26.59
CA ASP A 99 -20.60 25.68 -27.92
C ASP A 99 -20.17 24.70 -29.03
N PRO A 100 -20.95 24.52 -30.13
CA PRO A 100 -20.45 23.89 -31.35
C PRO A 100 -19.53 24.81 -32.19
N VAL A 101 -19.41 26.11 -31.87
CA VAL A 101 -18.64 27.12 -32.63
C VAL A 101 -17.26 27.42 -32.00
N LEU A 102 -17.07 27.31 -30.68
CA LEU A 102 -15.77 27.58 -30.02
C LEU A 102 -14.73 26.45 -30.14
N LEU A 103 -15.11 25.25 -30.60
CA LEU A 103 -14.17 24.13 -30.76
C LEU A 103 -13.19 24.33 -31.93
N ASP A 104 -13.54 25.14 -32.93
CA ASP A 104 -12.66 25.45 -34.07
C ASP A 104 -11.56 26.47 -33.73
N GLU A 105 -11.75 27.35 -32.74
CA GLU A 105 -10.74 28.36 -32.35
C GLU A 105 -9.67 27.83 -31.37
N LEU A 106 -9.88 26.66 -30.75
CA LEU A 106 -8.94 26.07 -29.79
C LEU A 106 -8.02 24.99 -30.40
N LEU A 107 -8.13 24.74 -31.72
CA LEU A 107 -7.35 23.76 -32.48
C LEU A 107 -6.42 24.38 -33.54
N GLU A 108 -6.36 25.72 -33.65
CA GLU A 108 -5.24 26.47 -34.29
C GLU A 108 -4.16 26.85 -33.26
#